data_AF-A0A8T5Z7Z2-F1
#
_entry.id   AF-A0A8T5Z7Z2-F1
#
_cell.length_a   1.000
_cell.length_b   1.000
_cell.length_c   1.000
_cell.angle_alpha   90.00
_cell.angle_beta   90.00
_cell.angle_gamma   90.00
#
_symmetry.space_group_name_H-M   'P 1'
#
loop_
_entity.id
_entity.type
_entity.pdbx_description
1 polymer ?
#
loop_
_entity_poly.entity_id
_entity_poly.type
_entity_poly.pdbx_seq_one_letter_code
_entity_poly.pdbx_strand_id
1 'polypeptide(L)' 'ADAIMLDWRTELMLGEISDANRAKLSAWLLYKNQVKAVDVTTDPEHVNWPVIPEL' A
#
# COMPACT_ATOMS: atom_id res chain seq x y z
N ALA A 1 11.91 -2.74 0.49
CA ALA A 1 10.56 -2.17 0.60
C ALA A 1 10.56 -0.84 1.34
N ASP A 2 11.08 -0.81 2.56
CA ASP A 2 11.05 0.39 3.42
C ASP A 2 11.76 1.62 2.83
N ALA A 3 12.91 1.45 2.18
CA ALA A 3 13.65 2.57 1.58
C ALA A 3 12.86 3.27 0.47
N ILE A 4 12.15 2.50 -0.36
CA ILE A 4 11.34 3.01 -1.48
C ILE A 4 10.12 3.77 -0.94
N MET A 5 9.46 3.23 0.10
CA MET A 5 8.36 3.93 0.77
C MET A 5 8.80 5.22 1.44
N LEU A 6 10.02 5.24 1.99
CA LEU A 6 10.61 6.44 2.59
C LEU A 6 10.84 7.53 1.53
N ASP A 7 11.32 7.11 0.36
CA ASP A 7 11.55 7.97 -0.80
C ASP A 7 10.24 8.61 -1.26
N TRP A 8 9.18 7.81 -1.48
CA TRP A 8 7.87 8.34 -1.87
C TRP A 8 7.27 9.28 -0.84
N ARG A 9 7.47 9.01 0.45
CA ARG A 9 6.99 9.87 1.54
C ARG A 9 7.73 11.20 1.57
N THR A 10 9.01 11.19 1.23
CA THR A 10 9.86 12.38 1.07
C THR A 10 9.44 13.18 -0.16
N GLU A 11 9.28 12.53 -1.32
CA GLU A 11 8.80 13.17 -2.54
C GLU A 11 7.38 13.76 -2.39
N LEU A 12 6.49 13.07 -1.67
CA LEU A 12 5.15 13.59 -1.33
C LEU A 12 5.22 14.86 -0.48
N MET A 13 6.14 14.92 0.49
CA MET A 13 6.35 16.12 1.30
C MET A 13 6.93 17.27 0.48
N LEU A 14 7.77 16.96 -0.50
CA LEU A 14 8.36 17.94 -1.41
C LEU A 14 7.41 18.37 -2.54
N GLY A 15 6.33 17.62 -2.77
CA GLY A 15 5.38 17.86 -3.88
C GLY A 15 5.91 17.44 -5.25
N GLU A 16 7.05 16.74 -5.31
CA GLU A 16 7.74 16.33 -6.54
C GLU A 16 7.55 14.84 -6.87
N ILE A 17 6.56 14.18 -6.26
CA ILE A 17 6.32 12.75 -6.51
C ILE A 17 6.05 12.48 -7.99
N SER A 18 6.89 11.63 -8.59
CA SER A 18 6.72 11.18 -9.98
C SER A 18 5.40 10.43 -10.17
N ASP A 19 4.77 10.53 -11.35
CA ASP A 19 3.52 9.81 -11.66
C ASP A 19 3.62 8.29 -11.43
N ALA A 20 4.78 7.70 -11.69
CA ALA A 20 5.05 6.29 -11.40
C ALA A 20 4.98 5.98 -9.90
N ASN A 21 5.57 6.83 -9.05
CA ASN A 21 5.55 6.68 -7.60
C ASN A 21 4.14 6.96 -7.06
N ARG A 22 3.41 7.93 -7.63
CA ARG A 22 2.01 8.20 -7.31
C ARG A 22 1.12 6.99 -7.60
N ALA A 23 1.29 6.33 -8.74
CA ALA A 23 0.55 5.13 -9.11
C ALA A 23 0.83 3.96 -8.12
N LYS A 24 2.10 3.75 -7.76
CA LYS A 24 2.48 2.74 -6.75
C LYS A 24 1.91 3.06 -5.37
N LEU A 25 1.90 4.34 -4.98
CA LEU A 25 1.35 4.78 -3.70
C LEU A 25 -0.17 4.62 -3.64
N SER A 26 -0.87 4.89 -4.75
CA SER A 26 -2.31 4.59 -4.88
C SER A 26 -2.59 3.09 -4.78
N ALA A 27 -1.79 2.23 -5.43
CA ALA A 27 -1.93 0.78 -5.30
C ALA A 27 -1.69 0.31 -3.86
N TRP A 28 -0.68 0.87 -3.18
CA TRP A 28 -0.39 0.59 -1.77
C TRP A 28 -1.51 1.03 -0.83
N LEU A 29 -2.11 2.20 -1.06
CA LEU A 29 -3.27 2.67 -0.29
C LEU A 29 -4.46 1.74 -0.49
N LEU A 30 -4.70 1.29 -1.71
CA LEU A 30 -5.77 0.34 -2.03
C LEU A 30 -5.56 -0.99 -1.31
N TYR A 31 -4.36 -1.55 -1.38
CA TYR A 31 -3.96 -2.75 -0.64
C TYR A 31 -4.20 -2.57 0.86
N LYS A 32 -3.73 -1.47 1.46
CA LYS A 32 -3.88 -1.22 2.90
C LYS A 32 -5.36 -1.12 3.31
N ASN A 33 -6.19 -0.55 2.44
CA ASN A 33 -7.63 -0.46 2.67
C ASN A 33 -8.31 -1.84 2.55
N GLN A 34 -7.89 -2.65 1.57
CA GLN A 34 -8.36 -4.04 1.44
C GLN A 34 -7.96 -4.87 2.66
N VAL A 35 -6.70 -4.80 3.11
CA VAL A 35 -6.22 -5.47 4.33
C VAL A 35 -7.03 -5.06 5.56
N LYS A 36 -7.42 -3.78 5.68
CA LYS A 36 -8.27 -3.30 6.79
C LYS A 36 -9.73 -3.75 6.66
N ALA A 37 -10.23 -3.88 5.44
CA ALA A 37 -11.59 -4.32 5.15
C ALA A 37 -11.75 -5.84 5.23
N VAL A 38 -10.65 -6.59 5.17
CA VAL A 38 -10.61 -8.03 5.41
C VAL A 38 -10.99 -8.27 6.87
N ASP A 39 -12.19 -8.81 7.05
CA ASP A 39 -12.74 -9.11 8.36
C ASP A 39 -12.17 -10.44 8.86
N VAL A 40 -11.14 -10.35 9.69
CA VAL A 40 -10.46 -11.50 10.31
C VAL A 40 -11.22 -12.06 11.52
N THR A 41 -12.33 -11.44 11.92
CA THR A 41 -13.06 -11.83 13.13
C THR A 41 -14.02 -12.99 12.89
N THR A 42 -14.44 -13.18 11.64
CA THR A 42 -15.44 -14.19 11.27
C THR A 42 -14.80 -15.55 10.97
N ASP A 43 -13.62 -15.57 10.35
CA ASP A 43 -12.88 -16.79 10.04
C ASP A 43 -11.38 -16.49 9.93
N PRO A 44 -10.64 -16.46 11.06
CA PRO A 44 -9.23 -16.05 11.11
C PRO A 44 -8.28 -17.04 10.41
N GLU A 45 -8.74 -18.25 10.11
CA GLU A 45 -7.92 -19.32 9.51
C GLU A 45 -7.98 -19.29 7.96
N HIS A 46 -9.06 -18.77 7.37
CA HIS A 46 -9.25 -18.67 5.91
C HIS A 46 -9.20 -17.23 5.37
N VAL A 47 -8.42 -16.38 6.02
CA VAL A 47 -8.28 -14.98 5.63
C VAL A 47 -7.56 -14.88 4.28
N ASN A 48 -8.30 -14.47 3.25
CA ASN A 48 -7.70 -14.13 1.95
C ASN A 48 -7.04 -12.76 2.04
N TRP A 49 -5.73 -12.76 2.28
CA TRP A 49 -4.94 -11.53 2.25
C TRP A 49 -4.82 -11.03 0.81
N PRO A 50 -5.02 -9.73 0.56
CA PRO A 50 -4.78 -9.16 -0.74
C PRO A 50 -3.31 -9.30 -1.13
N VAL A 51 -3.03 -9.25 -2.43
CA VAL A 51 -1.66 -9.39 -2.94
C VAL A 51 -0.91 -8.08 -2.70
N ILE A 52 0.28 -8.18 -2.12
CA ILE A 52 1.16 -7.03 -1.92
C ILE A 52 1.55 -6.50 -3.31
N PRO A 53 1.25 -5.23 -3.63
CA PRO A 53 1.64 -4.66 -4.92
C PRO A 53 3.17 -4.53 -5.02
N GLU A 54 3.71 -4.74 -6.23
CA GLU A 54 5.13 -4.57 -6.50
C GLU A 54 5.60 -3.11 -6.26
N LEU A 55 6.77 -3.00 -5.64
CA LEU A 55 7.41 -1.75 -5.21
C LEU A 55 8.25 -1.11 -6.31
#